data_AF-A0A9E0RSK8-F1
#
_entry.id   AF-A0A9E0RSK8-F1
#
_cell.length_a   1.000
_cell.length_b   1.000
_cell.length_c   1.000
_cell.angle_alpha   90.00
_cell.angle_beta   90.00
_cell.angle_gamma   90.00
#
_symmetry.space_group_name_H-M   'P 1'
#
loop_
_entity.id
_entity.type
_entity.pdbx_description
1 polymer ?
#
loop_
_entity_poly.entity_id
_entity_poly.type
_entity_poly.pdbx_seq_one_letter_code
_entity_poly.pdbx_strand_id
1 'polypeptide(L)' 'VNTVPGMTSHSLVPLAAKVAGLSLLDLLTEIYEHSLEVRHAKQ' A
#
# COMPACT_ATOMS: atom_id res chain seq x y z
N VAL A 1 10.55 -5.15 -11.84
CA VAL A 1 9.68 -4.42 -10.88
C VAL A 1 9.18 -5.41 -9.84
N ASN A 2 9.32 -5.11 -8.55
CA ASN A 2 8.80 -5.95 -7.47
C ASN A 2 7.32 -5.61 -7.25
N THR A 3 6.41 -6.50 -7.64
CA THR A 3 4.96 -6.28 -7.58
C THR A 3 4.33 -6.69 -6.24
N VAL A 4 5.06 -7.46 -5.42
CA VAL A 4 4.66 -7.86 -4.06
C VAL A 4 5.85 -7.65 -3.12
N PRO A 5 6.10 -6.42 -2.66
CA PRO A 5 7.23 -6.11 -1.77
C PRO A 5 6.98 -6.64 -0.35
N GLY A 6 8.02 -6.64 0.49
CA GLY A 6 7.84 -6.81 1.93
C GLY A 6 6.98 -5.68 2.52
N MET A 7 6.05 -6.03 3.41
CA MET A 7 5.07 -5.10 4.00
C MET A 7 5.10 -5.07 5.53
N THR A 8 6.14 -5.63 6.17
CA THR A 8 6.34 -5.48 7.62
C THR A 8 6.76 -4.05 7.95
N SER A 9 6.64 -3.62 9.21
CA SER A 9 7.04 -2.27 9.64
C SER A 9 8.51 -1.91 9.40
N HIS A 10 9.35 -2.89 9.09
CA HIS A 10 10.78 -2.72 8.78
C HIS A 10 11.10 -2.90 7.29
N SER A 11 10.10 -3.21 6.46
CA SER A 11 10.27 -3.34 5.03
C SER A 11 10.35 -1.96 4.35
N LEU A 12 11.05 -1.89 3.21
CA LEU A 12 11.35 -0.62 2.54
C LEU A 12 10.11 0.18 2.14
N VAL A 13 9.01 -0.47 1.73
CA VAL A 13 7.78 0.21 1.30
C VAL A 13 7.06 0.89 2.47
N PRO A 14 6.76 0.20 3.59
CA PRO A 14 6.24 0.86 4.80
C PRO A 14 7.15 1.96 5.36
N LEU A 15 8.48 1.78 5.30
CA LEU A 15 9.41 2.82 5.72
C LEU A 15 9.36 4.06 4.81
N ALA A 16 9.26 3.88 3.50
CA ALA A 16 9.10 4.98 2.55
C ALA A 16 7.77 5.73 2.77
N ALA A 17 6.68 5.00 3.00
CA ALA A 17 5.37 5.60 3.33
C ALA A 17 5.44 6.43 4.61
N LYS A 18 6.11 5.92 5.65
CA LYS A 18 6.37 6.67 6.89
C LYS A 18 7.17 7.95 6.65
N VAL A 19 8.21 7.91 5.81
CA VAL A 19 8.97 9.11 5.41
C VAL A 19 8.09 10.10 4.64
N ALA A 20 7.13 9.61 3.85
CA ALA A 20 6.13 10.43 3.18
C ALA A 20 4.98 10.92 4.09
N GLY A 21 5.03 10.62 5.40
CA GLY A 21 4.04 11.07 6.38
C GLY A 21 2.80 10.19 6.50
N LEU A 22 2.78 9.01 5.88
CA LEU A 22 1.68 8.04 5.98
C LEU A 22 1.95 7.04 7.10
N SER A 23 0.93 6.75 7.92
CA SER A 23 0.99 5.61 8.83
C SER A 23 0.88 4.29 8.05
N LEU A 24 1.25 3.18 8.69
CA LEU A 24 1.05 1.86 8.08
C LEU A 24 -0.43 1.58 7.83
N LEU A 25 -1.32 2.07 8.70
CA LEU A 25 -2.76 1.92 8.51
C LEU A 25 -3.23 2.69 7.27
N ASP A 26 -2.78 3.94 7.10
CA ASP A 26 -3.13 4.75 5.91
C ASP A 26 -2.67 4.07 4.62
N LEU A 27 -1.42 3.59 4.59
CA LEU A 27 -0.89 2.85 3.44
C LEU A 27 -1.73 1.62 3.09
N LEU A 28 -2.19 0.86 4.09
CA LEU A 28 -3.01 -0.34 3.86
C LEU A 28 -4.43 0.03 3.41
N THR A 29 -4.99 1.12 3.94
CA THR A 29 -6.29 1.67 3.49
C THR A 29 -6.23 2.04 2.02
N GLU A 30 -5.22 2.82 1.59
CA GLU A 30 -5.03 3.21 0.18
C GLU A 30 -4.89 1.99 -0.74
N ILE A 31 -4.09 1.00 -0.34
CA ILE A 31 -3.94 -0.26 -1.10
C ILE A 31 -5.29 -0.96 -1.22
N TYR A 32 -6.06 -1.06 -0.14
CA TYR A 32 -7.36 -1.72 -0.14
C TYR A 32 -8.36 -1.01 -1.06
N GLU A 33 -8.50 0.30 -0.92
CA GLU A 33 -9.44 1.13 -1.69
C GLU A 33 -9.12 1.06 -3.19
N HIS A 34 -7.87 1.30 -3.59
CA HIS A 34 -7.46 1.18 -4.99
C HIS A 34 -7.59 -0.25 -5.53
N SER A 35 -7.36 -1.26 -4.68
CA SER A 35 -7.55 -2.65 -5.10
C SER A 35 -9.02 -2.98 -5.32
N LEU A 36 -9.95 -2.38 -4.58
CA LEU A 36 -11.39 -2.51 -4.83
C LEU A 36 -11.78 -1.77 -6.10
N GLU A 37 -11.34 -0.53 -6.27
CA GLU A 37 -11.59 0.29 -7.46
C GLU A 37 -11.18 -0.47 -8.73
N VAL A 38 -9.97 -1.01 -8.79
CA VAL A 38 -9.47 -1.76 -9.95
C VAL A 38 -10.24 -3.06 -10.19
N ARG A 39 -10.73 -3.73 -9.14
CA ARG A 39 -11.54 -4.96 -9.27
C ARG A 39 -12.94 -4.67 -9.79
N HIS A 40 -13.57 -3.59 -9.33
CA HIS A 40 -14.95 -3.24 -9.65
C HIS A 40 -15.08 -2.37 -10.91
N ALA A 41 -14.07 -1.59 -11.29
CA ALA A 41 -14.05 -0.83 -12.56
C ALA A 41 -13.99 -1.72 -13.81
N LYS A 42 -13.80 -3.04 -13.64
CA LYS A 42 -13.81 -4.03 -14.72
C LYS A 42 -15.12 -4.84 -14.81
N GLN A 43 -16.14 -4.50 -14.01
CA GLN A 43 -17.51 -5.02 -14.15
C GLN A 43 -18.35 -4.06 -14.99
#